data_AF-D4DSS5-F1
#
_entry.id   AF-D4DSS5-F1
#
_cell.length_a   1.000
_cell.length_b   1.000
_cell.length_c   1.000
_cell.angle_alpha   90.00
_cell.angle_beta   90.00
_cell.angle_gamma   90.00
#
_symmetry.space_group_name_H-M   'P 1'
#
loop_
_entity.id
_entity.type
_entity.pdbx_description
1 polymer ?
#
loop_
_entity_poly.entity_id
_entity_poly.type
_entity_poly.pdbx_seq_one_letter_code
_entity_poly.pdbx_strand_id
1 'polypeptide(L)'
;MKKDFIVYGQEQRDIVAGGISAVAAVLLEGSEESKRSLLFCLDYYLDPYYGCPLPDSDGIFILLQQCFLTESSSEVRADIMQLLSDYCDCPLDVLRRHLPDIPKEWREDVLRLLAEP
;
A
#
# COMPACT_ATOMS: atom_id res chain seq x y z
N MET A 1 -16.60 19.98 -8.03
CA MET A 1 -15.93 18.91 -7.29
C MET A 1 -14.59 19.48 -6.85
N LYS A 2 -14.36 19.70 -5.56
CA LYS A 2 -13.00 19.97 -5.07
C LYS A 2 -12.24 18.66 -5.26
N LYS A 3 -11.16 18.67 -6.04
CA LYS A 3 -10.14 17.62 -5.93
C LYS A 3 -9.38 17.98 -4.66
N ASP A 4 -9.69 17.30 -3.58
CA ASP A 4 -8.84 17.38 -2.40
C ASP A 4 -7.54 16.67 -2.79
N PHE A 5 -6.45 17.44 -2.86
CA PHE A 5 -5.15 16.91 -3.22
C PHE A 5 -4.62 16.16 -2.01
N ILE A 6 -4.37 14.87 -2.18
CA ILE A 6 -3.64 14.09 -1.18
C ILE A 6 -2.21 14.63 -1.11
N VAL A 7 -1.78 15.02 0.08
CA VAL A 7 -0.42 15.46 0.39
C VAL A 7 0.06 14.71 1.60
N TYR A 8 1.38 14.53 1.73
CA TYR A 8 2.00 14.04 2.96
C TYR A 8 3.03 15.06 3.46
N GLY A 9 3.25 15.06 4.77
CA GLY A 9 4.16 15.97 5.46
C GLY A 9 4.99 15.25 6.51
N GLN A 10 5.45 16.01 7.51
CA GLN A 10 6.29 15.47 8.57
C GLN A 10 5.58 14.38 9.38
N GLU A 11 4.27 14.50 9.60
CA GLU A 11 3.48 13.51 10.32
C GLU A 11 3.57 12.11 9.69
N GLN A 12 3.38 12.00 8.37
CA GLN A 12 3.47 10.72 7.67
C GLN A 12 4.92 10.19 7.69
N ARG A 13 5.91 11.07 7.57
CA ARG A 13 7.33 10.68 7.69
C ARG A 13 7.65 10.15 9.09
N ASP A 14 7.09 10.74 10.13
CA ASP A 14 7.25 10.30 11.52
C ASP A 14 6.57 8.94 11.74
N ILE A 15 5.40 8.71 11.12
CA ILE A 15 4.73 7.41 11.13
C ILE A 15 5.59 6.34 10.46
N VAL A 16 6.12 6.62 9.27
CA VAL A 16 7.00 5.68 8.55
C VAL A 16 8.27 5.40 9.38
N ALA A 17 8.87 6.43 9.99
CA ALA A 17 10.03 6.29 10.87
C ALA A 17 9.70 5.51 12.17
N GLY A 18 8.44 5.53 12.61
CA GLY A 18 7.93 4.71 13.71
C GLY A 18 7.83 3.22 13.40
N GLY A 19 8.04 2.82 12.14
CA GLY A 19 8.09 1.44 11.69
C GLY A 19 6.73 0.81 11.39
N ILE A 20 6.76 -0.48 11.05
CA ILE A 20 5.60 -1.22 10.52
C ILE A 20 4.35 -1.14 11.41
N SER A 21 4.51 -1.16 12.74
CA SER A 21 3.37 -1.06 13.67
C SER A 21 2.65 0.28 13.58
N ALA A 22 3.39 1.37 13.39
CA ALA A 22 2.81 2.71 13.24
C ALA A 22 2.12 2.85 11.87
N VAL A 23 2.73 2.31 10.82
CA VAL A 23 2.13 2.25 9.48
C VAL A 23 0.83 1.44 9.50
N ALA A 24 0.85 0.26 10.11
CA ALA A 24 -0.32 -0.62 10.22
C ALA A 24 -1.48 0.05 10.96
N ALA A 25 -1.21 0.77 12.05
CA ALA A 25 -2.25 1.47 12.80
C ALA A 25 -3.04 2.45 11.91
N VAL A 26 -2.35 3.21 11.06
CA VAL A 26 -2.99 4.15 10.13
C VAL A 26 -3.69 3.43 8.98
N LEU A 27 -3.06 2.43 8.36
CA LEU A 27 -3.66 1.71 7.23
C LEU A 27 -4.90 0.90 7.62
N LEU A 28 -5.00 0.45 8.87
CA LEU A 28 -6.15 -0.31 9.36
C LEU A 28 -7.27 0.61 9.85
N GLU A 29 -6.94 1.65 10.63
CA GLU A 29 -7.93 2.43 11.40
C GLU A 29 -8.11 3.88 10.92
N GLY A 30 -7.21 4.38 10.06
CA GLY A 30 -7.21 5.76 9.60
C GLY A 30 -8.41 6.12 8.72
N SER A 31 -8.64 7.42 8.55
CA SER A 31 -9.55 7.91 7.52
C SER A 31 -9.01 7.60 6.13
N GLU A 32 -9.87 7.60 5.11
CA GLU A 32 -9.44 7.46 3.71
C GLU A 32 -8.30 8.45 3.40
N GLU A 33 -8.46 9.73 3.76
CA GLU A 33 -7.44 10.76 3.56
C GLU A 33 -6.11 10.43 4.25
N SER A 34 -6.15 9.99 5.51
CA SER A 34 -4.94 9.62 6.26
C SER A 34 -4.23 8.42 5.63
N LYS A 35 -4.99 7.41 5.20
CA LYS A 35 -4.45 6.23 4.52
C LYS A 35 -3.77 6.62 3.21
N ARG A 36 -4.47 7.38 2.36
CA ARG A 36 -3.92 7.83 1.07
C ARG A 36 -2.70 8.73 1.24
N SER A 37 -2.73 9.64 2.21
CA SER A 37 -1.57 10.47 2.56
C SER A 37 -0.36 9.61 2.97
N LEU A 38 -0.57 8.58 3.79
CA LEU A 38 0.48 7.67 4.19
C LEU A 38 0.98 6.80 3.03
N LEU A 39 0.10 6.28 2.18
CA LEU A 39 0.48 5.50 0.99
C LEU A 39 1.30 6.36 0.01
N PHE A 40 0.91 7.63 -0.17
CA PHE A 40 1.69 8.57 -0.97
C PHE A 40 3.06 8.88 -0.33
N CYS A 41 3.16 8.84 1.00
CA CYS A 41 4.44 8.93 1.68
C CYS A 41 5.29 7.66 1.47
N LEU A 42 4.68 6.48 1.51
CA LEU A 42 5.37 5.21 1.28
C LEU A 42 5.93 5.11 -0.15
N ASP A 43 5.22 5.63 -1.15
CA ASP A 43 5.72 5.76 -2.54
C ASP A 43 7.12 6.38 -2.58
N TYR A 44 7.34 7.49 -1.86
CA TYR A 44 8.63 8.16 -1.76
C TYR A 44 9.75 7.29 -1.13
N TYR A 45 9.41 6.44 -0.17
CA TYR A 45 10.39 5.59 0.51
C TYR A 45 10.66 4.27 -0.24
N LEU A 46 9.67 3.78 -0.98
CA LEU A 46 9.78 2.55 -1.77
C LEU A 46 10.44 2.81 -3.13
N ASP A 47 10.26 4.00 -3.71
CA ASP A 47 10.85 4.39 -4.98
C ASP A 47 12.39 4.51 -4.88
N PRO A 48 13.15 3.64 -5.60
CA PRO A 48 14.61 3.68 -5.61
C PRO A 48 15.19 5.03 -6.07
N TYR A 49 14.45 5.81 -6.84
CA TYR A 49 14.86 7.13 -7.32
C TYR A 49 15.26 8.07 -6.18
N TYR A 50 14.57 8.02 -5.03
CA TYR A 50 14.85 8.90 -3.89
C TYR A 50 15.96 8.40 -2.96
N GLY A 51 16.40 7.15 -3.11
CA GLY A 51 17.51 6.59 -2.33
C GLY A 51 17.28 6.58 -0.81
N CYS A 52 16.02 6.45 -0.37
CA CYS A 52 15.62 6.46 1.04
C CYS A 52 15.11 5.08 1.49
N PRO A 53 15.99 4.07 1.62
CA PRO A 53 15.56 2.68 1.82
C PRO A 53 14.80 2.49 3.14
N LEU A 54 13.66 1.81 3.06
CA LEU A 54 12.93 1.27 4.20
C LEU A 54 13.65 0.03 4.75
N PRO A 55 14.03 -0.01 6.05
CA PRO A 55 14.75 -1.15 6.61
C PRO A 55 14.01 -2.50 6.58
N ASP A 56 12.68 -2.48 6.42
CA ASP A 56 11.80 -3.66 6.39
C ASP A 56 10.73 -3.49 5.31
N SER A 57 11.15 -3.42 4.04
CA SER A 57 10.24 -3.29 2.88
C SER A 57 9.34 -4.51 2.72
N ASP A 58 9.84 -5.72 2.96
CA ASP A 58 9.07 -6.96 2.88
C ASP A 58 7.88 -6.95 3.84
N GLY A 59 8.11 -6.53 5.09
CA GLY A 59 7.04 -6.34 6.06
C GLY A 59 5.97 -5.36 5.59
N ILE A 60 6.39 -4.26 4.95
CA ILE A 60 5.46 -3.28 4.35
C ILE A 60 4.66 -3.92 3.21
N PHE A 61 5.28 -4.67 2.29
CA PHE A 61 4.55 -5.34 1.21
C PHE A 61 3.57 -6.40 1.70
N ILE A 62 3.93 -7.17 2.74
CA ILE A 62 3.00 -8.11 3.38
C ILE A 62 1.81 -7.37 3.99
N LEU A 63 2.05 -6.26 4.69
CA LEU A 63 1.00 -5.42 5.26
C LEU A 63 0.09 -4.84 4.16
N LEU A 64 0.65 -4.33 3.06
CA LEU A 64 -0.11 -3.79 1.94
C LEU A 64 -1.03 -4.87 1.32
N GLN A 65 -0.55 -6.10 1.15
CA GLN A 65 -1.40 -7.21 0.68
C GLN A 65 -2.56 -7.51 1.65
N GLN A 66 -2.33 -7.45 2.96
CA GLN A 66 -3.39 -7.64 3.97
C GLN A 66 -4.41 -6.50 3.92
N CYS A 67 -3.95 -5.25 3.87
CA CYS A 67 -4.80 -4.07 3.79
C CYS A 67 -5.65 -4.08 2.51
N PHE A 68 -5.11 -4.49 1.37
CA PHE A 68 -5.83 -4.61 0.11
C PHE A 68 -7.09 -5.50 0.22
N LEU A 69 -6.98 -6.62 0.96
CA LEU A 69 -8.07 -7.59 1.13
C LEU A 69 -9.21 -7.03 1.99
N THR A 70 -8.90 -6.22 3.00
CA THR A 70 -9.89 -5.71 3.96
C THR A 70 -10.38 -4.30 3.65
N GLU A 71 -9.70 -3.56 2.79
CA GLU A 71 -10.04 -2.16 2.50
C GLU A 71 -11.40 -2.03 1.82
N SER A 72 -12.16 -1.00 2.16
CA SER A 72 -13.46 -0.72 1.55
C SER A 72 -13.40 0.41 0.52
N SER A 73 -12.43 1.32 0.66
CA SER A 73 -12.21 2.41 -0.30
C SER A 73 -11.52 1.91 -1.56
N SER A 74 -12.14 2.13 -2.72
CA SER A 74 -11.55 1.84 -4.03
C SER A 74 -10.30 2.69 -4.30
N GLU A 75 -10.27 3.92 -3.80
CA GLU A 75 -9.14 4.84 -3.96
C GLU A 75 -7.91 4.36 -3.18
N VAL A 76 -8.10 3.98 -1.90
CA VAL A 76 -7.01 3.41 -1.08
C VAL A 76 -6.53 2.09 -1.68
N ARG A 77 -7.45 1.26 -2.16
CA ARG A 77 -7.10 -0.01 -2.80
C ARG A 77 -6.30 0.20 -4.10
N ALA A 78 -6.63 1.24 -4.88
CA ALA A 78 -5.87 1.63 -6.07
C ALA A 78 -4.45 2.07 -5.71
N ASP A 79 -4.31 2.92 -4.69
CA ASP A 79 -3.02 3.39 -4.20
C ASP A 79 -2.16 2.20 -3.70
N ILE A 80 -2.75 1.24 -2.98
CA ILE A 80 -2.06 0.00 -2.55
C ILE A 80 -1.63 -0.85 -3.76
N MET A 81 -2.52 -1.05 -4.74
CA MET A 81 -2.22 -1.82 -5.95
C MET A 81 -1.04 -1.22 -6.70
N GLN A 82 -0.99 0.11 -6.83
CA GLN A 82 0.12 0.81 -7.47
C GLN A 82 1.45 0.52 -6.75
N LEU A 83 1.50 0.67 -5.42
CA LEU A 83 2.73 0.40 -4.66
C LEU A 83 3.19 -1.06 -4.80
N LEU A 84 2.25 -2.01 -4.82
CA LEU A 84 2.58 -3.42 -5.03
C LEU A 84 3.10 -3.68 -6.44
N SER A 85 2.51 -3.04 -7.46
CA SER A 85 2.93 -3.20 -8.86
C SER A 85 4.28 -2.55 -9.14
N ASP A 86 4.53 -1.37 -8.58
CA ASP A 86 5.70 -0.57 -8.95
C ASP A 86 6.96 -1.01 -8.20
N TYR A 87 6.81 -1.52 -6.96
CA TYR A 87 7.96 -1.71 -6.06
C TYR A 87 8.08 -3.09 -5.42
N CYS A 88 7.05 -3.95 -5.44
CA CYS A 88 7.13 -5.23 -4.74
C CYS A 88 8.03 -6.21 -5.49
N ASP A 89 9.16 -6.57 -4.88
CA ASP A 89 10.12 -7.57 -5.37
C ASP A 89 9.96 -8.94 -4.69
N CYS A 90 9.07 -9.05 -3.71
CA CYS A 90 8.80 -10.28 -2.97
C CYS A 90 7.54 -11.02 -3.49
N PRO A 91 7.44 -12.36 -3.29
CA PRO A 91 6.24 -13.10 -3.68
C PRO A 91 4.97 -12.60 -2.98
N LEU A 92 3.94 -12.36 -3.77
CA LEU A 92 2.62 -11.91 -3.32
C LEU A 92 1.76 -13.06 -2.76
N ASP A 93 2.31 -13.81 -1.81
CA ASP A 93 1.72 -15.03 -1.28
C ASP A 93 0.41 -14.80 -0.51
N VAL A 94 0.24 -13.63 0.12
CA VAL A 94 -1.00 -13.29 0.82
C VAL A 94 -2.13 -13.12 -0.20
N LEU A 95 -1.92 -12.34 -1.26
CA LEU A 95 -2.92 -12.20 -2.32
C LEU A 95 -3.19 -13.52 -3.04
N ARG A 96 -2.14 -14.31 -3.32
CA ARG A 96 -2.28 -15.62 -3.98
C ARG A 96 -3.14 -16.58 -3.16
N ARG A 97 -2.93 -16.64 -1.84
CA ARG A 97 -3.70 -17.52 -0.94
C ARG A 97 -5.16 -17.07 -0.80
N HIS A 98 -5.41 -15.77 -0.86
CA HIS A 98 -6.71 -15.15 -0.66
C HIS A 98 -7.39 -14.69 -1.96
N LEU A 99 -6.92 -15.16 -3.11
CA LEU A 99 -7.50 -14.83 -4.42
C LEU A 99 -9.04 -15.02 -4.50
N PRO A 100 -9.66 -16.03 -3.88
CA PRO A 100 -11.12 -16.16 -3.84
C PRO A 100 -11.84 -15.02 -3.10
N ASP A 101 -11.17 -14.40 -2.12
CA ASP A 101 -11.70 -13.34 -1.26
C ASP A 101 -11.63 -11.96 -1.94
N ILE A 102 -10.87 -11.85 -3.03
CA ILE A 102 -10.68 -10.59 -3.76
C ILE A 102 -11.99 -10.18 -4.47
N PRO A 103 -12.44 -8.92 -4.30
CA PRO A 103 -13.61 -8.40 -4.99
C PRO A 103 -13.50 -8.57 -6.50
N LYS A 104 -14.61 -8.92 -7.16
CA LYS A 104 -14.63 -9.25 -8.59
C LYS A 104 -14.03 -8.14 -9.47
N GLU A 105 -14.27 -6.89 -9.10
CA GLU A 105 -13.76 -5.72 -9.83
C GLU A 105 -12.23 -5.60 -9.82
N TRP A 106 -11.55 -6.20 -8.84
CA TRP A 106 -10.09 -6.15 -8.68
C TRP A 106 -9.37 -7.44 -9.10
N ARG A 107 -10.13 -8.48 -9.44
CA ARG A 107 -9.57 -9.82 -9.67
C ARG A 107 -8.61 -9.87 -10.86
N GLU A 108 -8.96 -9.20 -11.96
CA GLU A 108 -8.12 -9.18 -13.16
C GLU A 108 -6.80 -8.44 -12.91
N ASP A 109 -6.83 -7.32 -12.19
CA ASP A 109 -5.62 -6.57 -11.87
C ASP A 109 -4.71 -7.35 -10.91
N VAL A 110 -5.28 -8.05 -9.92
CA VAL A 110 -4.50 -8.94 -9.07
C VAL A 110 -3.93 -10.12 -9.85
N LEU A 111 -4.69 -10.73 -10.75
CA LEU A 111 -4.17 -11.81 -11.59
C LEU A 111 -3.02 -11.34 -12.49
N ARG A 112 -3.09 -10.12 -13.03
CA ARG A 112 -2.01 -9.50 -13.78
C ARG A 112 -0.77 -9.31 -12.90
N LEU A 113 -0.96 -8.71 -11.72
CA LEU A 113 0.10 -8.50 -10.74
C LEU A 113 0.78 -9.82 -10.33
N LEU A 114 0.01 -10.89 -10.10
CA LEU A 114 0.54 -12.22 -9.74
C LEU A 114 1.26 -12.95 -10.88
N ALA A 115 1.06 -12.51 -12.13
CA ALA A 115 1.67 -13.08 -13.31
C ALA A 115 2.96 -12.36 -13.72
N GLU A 116 3.31 -11.26 -13.06
CA GLU A 116 4.58 -10.57 -13.29
C GLU A 116 5.74 -11.48 -12.84
N PRO A 117 6.78 -11.62 -13.69
CA PRO A 117 7.86 -12.60 -13.51
C PRO A 117 8.82 -12.26 -12.36
#